data_AF-A0A1H9Q6V9-F1
#
_entry.id   AF-A0A1H9Q6V9-F1
#
_cell.length_a   1.000
_cell.length_b   1.000
_cell.length_c   1.000
_cell.angle_alpha   90.00
_cell.angle_beta   90.00
_cell.angle_gamma   90.00
#
_symmetry.space_group_name_H-M   'P 1'
#
loop_
_entity.id
_entity.type
_entity.pdbx_description
1 polymer ?
#
loop_
_entity_poly.entity_id
_entity_poly.type
_entity_poly.pdbx_seq_one_letter_code
_entity_poly.pdbx_strand_id
1 'polypeptide(L)'
;MDKFSPENEKREKKFKIFLFAFIVLAVVNGGLGINEFLRNEISFYGLLFIITGHFFILIFALRRKRWAEWIIIVIVAFQVIMYLLAFIFWTIYTFFS
;
A
#
# COMPACT_ATOMS: atom_id res chain seq x y z
N MET A 1 -23.94 27.96 1.20
CA MET A 1 -23.62 26.78 2.04
C MET A 1 -23.88 25.58 1.15
N ASP A 2 -22.93 25.24 0.29
CA ASP A 2 -23.12 24.19 -0.71
C ASP A 2 -21.89 23.31 -0.69
N LYS A 3 -22.05 21.99 -0.46
CA LYS A 3 -21.18 20.91 -0.98
C LYS A 3 -21.45 19.47 -0.52
N PHE A 4 -22.61 19.15 0.06
CA PHE A 4 -23.06 17.74 0.12
C PHE A 4 -23.66 17.30 -1.23
N SER A 5 -22.87 17.36 -2.29
CA SER A 5 -23.19 16.61 -3.51
C SER A 5 -23.00 15.12 -3.18
N PRO A 6 -23.98 14.24 -3.47
CA PRO A 6 -23.87 12.79 -3.24
C PRO A 6 -22.65 12.17 -3.95
N GLU A 7 -22.10 12.86 -4.94
CA GLU A 7 -20.88 12.48 -5.65
C GLU A 7 -19.62 12.65 -4.79
N ASN A 8 -19.56 13.72 -3.97
CA ASN A 8 -18.46 13.94 -3.02
C ASN A 8 -18.47 12.90 -1.89
N GLU A 9 -19.65 12.49 -1.43
CA GLU A 9 -19.78 11.47 -0.38
C GLU A 9 -19.34 10.09 -0.89
N LYS A 10 -19.76 9.71 -2.10
CA LYS A 10 -19.29 8.48 -2.76
C LYS A 10 -17.76 8.49 -2.95
N ARG A 11 -17.19 9.63 -3.35
CA ARG A 11 -15.73 9.77 -3.49
C ARG A 11 -15.02 9.61 -2.15
N GLU A 12 -15.52 10.22 -1.09
CA GLU A 12 -14.90 10.12 0.24
C GLU A 12 -14.96 8.69 0.80
N LYS A 13 -16.09 7.98 0.60
CA LYS A 13 -16.19 6.55 0.95
C LYS A 13 -15.17 5.71 0.21
N LYS A 14 -15.02 5.89 -1.11
CA LYS A 14 -14.01 5.19 -1.91
C LYS A 14 -12.59 5.48 -1.42
N PHE A 15 -12.25 6.75 -1.18
CA PHE A 15 -10.94 7.14 -0.67
C PHE A 15 -10.61 6.47 0.67
N LYS A 16 -11.56 6.44 1.61
CA LYS A 16 -11.38 5.76 2.91
C LYS A 16 -11.07 4.27 2.75
N ILE A 17 -11.73 3.58 1.81
CA ILE A 17 -11.46 2.17 1.51
C ILE A 17 -10.03 1.98 0.98
N PHE A 18 -9.61 2.80 0.02
CA PHE A 18 -8.24 2.72 -0.52
C PHE A 18 -7.18 3.09 0.51
N LEU A 19 -7.44 4.08 1.35
CA LEU A 19 -6.56 4.46 2.46
C LEU A 19 -6.42 3.31 3.46
N PHE A 20 -7.53 2.64 3.81
CA PHE A 20 -7.50 1.48 4.67
C PHE A 20 -6.70 0.33 4.05
N ALA A 21 -6.94 0.02 2.77
CA ALA A 21 -6.18 -1.00 2.04
C ALA A 21 -4.67 -0.67 2.01
N PHE A 22 -4.31 0.59 1.78
CA PHE A 22 -2.93 1.05 1.82
C PHE A 22 -2.28 0.85 3.19
N ILE A 23 -2.99 1.16 4.28
CA ILE A 23 -2.48 0.94 5.64
C ILE A 23 -2.23 -0.54 5.89
N VAL A 24 -3.17 -1.43 5.51
CA VAL A 24 -2.99 -2.88 5.66
C VAL A 24 -1.77 -3.35 4.87
N LEU A 25 -1.62 -2.92 3.62
CA LEU A 25 -0.46 -3.24 2.78
C LEU A 25 0.85 -2.73 3.38
N ALA A 26 0.85 -1.51 3.93
CA ALA A 26 2.01 -0.93 4.59
C ALA A 26 2.43 -1.75 5.82
N VAL A 27 1.47 -2.26 6.60
CA VAL A 27 1.74 -3.13 7.75
C VAL A 27 2.32 -4.47 7.29
N VAL A 28 1.74 -5.09 6.26
CA VAL A 28 2.23 -6.37 5.71
C VAL A 28 3.66 -6.20 5.17
N ASN A 29 3.89 -5.20 4.32
CA ASN A 29 5.21 -4.90 3.78
C ASN A 29 6.21 -4.53 4.87
N GLY A 30 5.79 -3.77 5.89
CA GLY A 30 6.62 -3.47 7.05
C GLY A 30 7.04 -4.74 7.80
N GLY A 31 6.12 -5.67 8.01
CA GLY A 31 6.41 -6.97 8.63
C GLY A 31 7.38 -7.82 7.80
N LEU A 32 7.19 -7.89 6.48
CA LEU A 32 8.10 -8.58 5.57
C LEU A 32 9.49 -7.93 5.57
N GLY A 33 9.55 -6.61 5.47
CA GLY A 33 10.83 -5.87 5.50
C GLY A 33 11.57 -6.03 6.82
N ILE A 34 10.86 -6.09 7.96
CA ILE A 34 11.48 -6.41 9.27
C ILE A 34 12.03 -7.83 9.26
N ASN A 35 11.30 -8.80 8.73
CA ASN A 35 11.78 -10.18 8.62
C ASN A 35 13.02 -10.29 7.72
N GLU A 36 13.03 -9.61 6.57
CA GLU A 36 14.19 -9.53 5.66
C GLU A 36 15.38 -8.82 6.32
N PHE A 37 15.14 -7.76 7.09
CA PHE A 37 16.18 -7.10 7.89
C PHE A 37 16.78 -8.05 8.94
N LEU A 38 15.95 -8.83 9.64
CA LEU A 38 16.43 -9.83 10.61
C LEU A 38 17.23 -10.97 9.93
N ARG A 39 16.96 -11.24 8.66
CA ARG A 39 17.70 -12.20 7.83
C ARG A 39 18.95 -11.60 7.17
N ASN A 40 19.28 -10.32 7.47
CA ASN A 40 20.36 -9.54 6.85
C ASN A 40 20.24 -9.39 5.32
N GLU A 41 19.03 -9.57 4.76
CA GLU A 41 18.77 -9.42 3.32
C GLU A 41 18.54 -7.95 2.93
N ILE A 42 18.22 -7.09 3.91
CA ILE A 42 18.00 -5.65 3.73
C ILE A 42 18.80 -4.86 4.77
N SER A 43 19.40 -3.74 4.36
CA SER A 43 20.09 -2.83 5.28
C SER A 43 19.13 -2.00 6.13
N PHE A 44 19.58 -1.56 7.31
CA PHE A 44 18.80 -0.66 8.17
C PHE A 44 18.30 0.59 7.43
N TYR A 45 19.13 1.15 6.55
CA TYR A 45 18.77 2.30 5.70
C TYR A 45 17.69 1.96 4.67
N GLY A 46 17.71 0.75 4.10
CA GLY A 46 16.67 0.27 3.19
C GLY A 46 15.32 0.13 3.91
N LEU A 47 15.30 -0.45 5.11
CA LEU A 47 14.10 -0.58 5.93
C LEU A 47 13.52 0.80 6.31
N LEU A 48 14.38 1.72 6.75
CA LEU A 48 14.00 3.10 7.06
C LEU A 48 13.40 3.82 5.86
N PHE A 49 13.98 3.65 4.67
CA PHE A 49 13.47 4.26 3.45
C PHE A 49 12.05 3.76 3.12
N ILE A 50 11.80 2.46 3.23
CA ILE A 50 10.49 1.85 2.99
C ILE A 50 9.45 2.42 3.96
N ILE A 51 9.73 2.43 5.26
CA ILE A 51 8.81 2.94 6.29
C ILE A 51 8.52 4.43 6.08
N THR A 52 9.57 5.22 5.84
CA THR A 52 9.47 6.67 5.65
C THR A 52 8.67 7.01 4.40
N GLY A 53 8.87 6.26 3.30
CA GLY A 53 8.10 6.42 2.07
C GLY A 53 6.60 6.20 2.28
N HIS A 54 6.21 5.12 2.98
CA HIS A 54 4.80 4.86 3.30
C HIS A 54 4.22 5.97 4.19
N PHE A 55 5.00 6.50 5.14
CA PHE A 55 4.56 7.58 6.03
C PHE A 55 4.31 8.90 5.29
N PHE A 56 5.20 9.27 4.36
CA PHE A 56 5.00 10.47 3.54
C PHE A 56 3.73 10.38 2.69
N ILE A 57 3.49 9.24 2.04
CA ILE A 57 2.28 9.01 1.24
C ILE A 57 1.04 9.16 2.10
N LEU A 58 1.05 8.59 3.32
CA LEU A 58 -0.04 8.71 4.28
C LEU A 58 -0.32 10.18 4.67
N ILE A 59 0.72 10.95 4.99
CA ILE A 59 0.60 12.38 5.36
C ILE A 59 -0.03 13.17 4.20
N PHE A 60 0.44 12.97 2.96
CA PHE A 60 -0.09 13.71 1.82
C PHE A 60 -1.52 13.30 1.47
N ALA A 61 -1.88 12.04 1.67
CA ALA A 61 -3.24 11.54 1.52
C ALA A 61 -4.18 12.13 2.57
N LEU A 62 -3.77 12.20 3.84
CA LEU A 62 -4.54 12.83 4.91
C LEU A 62 -4.76 14.33 4.66
N ARG A 63 -3.82 15.01 3.99
CA ARG A 63 -3.97 16.40 3.53
C ARG A 63 -4.94 16.57 2.35
N ARG A 64 -5.68 15.52 1.96
CA ARG A 64 -6.64 15.49 0.83
C ARG A 64 -6.07 16.04 -0.48
N LYS A 65 -4.77 15.87 -0.71
CA LYS A 65 -4.16 16.29 -1.98
C LYS A 65 -4.58 15.29 -3.07
N ARG A 66 -5.23 15.77 -4.13
CA ARG A 66 -5.75 14.91 -5.22
C ARG A 66 -4.68 13.98 -5.83
N TRP A 67 -3.44 14.44 -5.93
CA TRP A 67 -2.35 13.61 -6.46
C TRP A 67 -1.97 12.45 -5.52
N ALA A 68 -2.14 12.60 -4.21
CA ALA A 68 -1.86 11.54 -3.25
C ALA A 68 -2.92 10.43 -3.29
N GLU A 69 -4.18 10.78 -3.58
CA GLU A 69 -5.24 9.77 -3.82
C GLU A 69 -4.88 8.87 -5.01
N TRP A 70 -4.43 9.46 -6.13
CA TRP A 70 -3.96 8.72 -7.29
C TRP A 70 -2.76 7.82 -6.98
N ILE A 71 -1.76 8.35 -6.25
CA ILE A 71 -0.60 7.57 -5.84
C ILE A 71 -1.01 6.36 -4.99
N ILE A 72 -1.90 6.56 -4.02
CA ILE A 72 -2.41 5.45 -3.20
C ILE A 72 -3.08 4.39 -4.07
N ILE A 73 -3.97 4.78 -4.98
CA ILE A 73 -4.68 3.84 -5.84
C ILE A 73 -3.68 3.04 -6.70
N VAL A 74 -2.69 3.71 -7.30
CA VAL A 74 -1.66 3.07 -8.12
C VAL A 74 -0.81 2.10 -7.30
N ILE A 75 -0.36 2.50 -6.11
CA ILE A 75 0.46 1.65 -5.23
C ILE A 75 -0.34 0.42 -4.77
N VAL A 76 -1.58 0.62 -4.33
CA VAL A 76 -2.45 -0.48 -3.89
C VAL A 76 -2.70 -1.45 -5.04
N ALA A 77 -3.05 -0.94 -6.22
CA ALA A 77 -3.29 -1.78 -7.40
C ALA A 77 -2.04 -2.56 -7.80
N PHE A 78 -0.88 -1.90 -7.82
CA PHE A 78 0.41 -2.53 -8.11
C PHE A 78 0.72 -3.65 -7.11
N GLN A 79 0.57 -3.42 -5.80
CA GLN A 79 0.81 -4.47 -4.80
C GLN A 79 -0.14 -5.64 -4.90
N VAL A 80 -1.43 -5.39 -5.18
CA VAL A 80 -2.38 -6.49 -5.39
C VAL A 80 -1.95 -7.35 -6.57
N ILE A 81 -1.52 -6.75 -7.69
CA ILE A 81 -1.01 -7.49 -8.85
C ILE A 81 0.25 -8.28 -8.50
N MET A 82 1.20 -7.68 -7.78
CA MET A 82 2.44 -8.34 -7.37
C MET A 82 2.17 -9.55 -6.45
N TYR A 83 1.26 -9.43 -5.48
CA TYR A 83 0.89 -10.55 -4.62
C TYR A 83 0.15 -11.65 -5.36
N LEU A 84 -0.71 -11.31 -6.32
CA LEU A 84 -1.36 -12.31 -7.19
C LEU A 84 -0.32 -13.08 -8.01
N LEU A 85 0.66 -12.39 -8.60
CA LEU A 85 1.75 -13.04 -9.31
C LEU A 85 2.58 -13.93 -8.39
N ALA A 86 2.96 -13.45 -7.20
CA ALA A 86 3.69 -14.23 -6.22
C ALA A 86 2.92 -15.50 -5.80
N PHE A 87 1.61 -15.38 -5.61
CA PHE A 87 0.74 -16.51 -5.28
C PHE A 87 0.66 -17.55 -6.41
N ILE A 88 0.54 -17.10 -7.67
CA ILE A 88 0.56 -17.98 -8.84
C ILE A 88 1.89 -18.71 -8.93
N PHE A 89 3.02 -17.99 -8.82
CA PHE A 89 4.35 -18.59 -8.82
C PHE A 89 4.54 -19.62 -7.71
N TRP A 90 4.11 -19.29 -6.49
CA TRP A 90 4.17 -20.22 -5.36
C TRP A 90 3.32 -21.48 -5.58
N THR A 91 2.11 -21.32 -6.14
CA THR A 91 1.22 -22.44 -6.46
C THR A 91 1.85 -23.36 -7.49
N ILE A 92 2.40 -22.81 -8.58
CA ILE A 92 3.09 -23.57 -9.61
C ILE A 92 4.31 -24.29 -9.01
N TYR A 93 5.16 -23.58 -8.27
CA TYR A 93 6.34 -24.17 -7.63
C TYR A 93 5.99 -25.36 -6.73
N THR A 94 4.95 -25.21 -5.90
CA THR A 94 4.52 -26.27 -4.98
C THR A 94 3.91 -27.48 -5.70
N PHE A 95 3.27 -27.27 -6.85
CA PHE A 95 2.63 -28.34 -7.61
C PHE A 95 3.61 -29.15 -8.48
N PHE A 96 4.72 -28.55 -8.87
CA PHE A 96 5.75 -29.16 -9.73
C PHE A 96 7.05 -29.55 -9.00
N SER A 97 7.14 -29.28 -7.70
CA SER A 97 8.22 -29.73 -6.80
C SER A 97 7.86 -31.05 -6.13
#